data_AF-A0ABD4XTQ0-F1
#
_entry.id   AF-A0ABD4XTQ0-F1
#
_cell.length_a   1.000
_cell.length_b   1.000
_cell.length_c   1.000
_cell.angle_alpha   90.00
_cell.angle_beta   90.00
_cell.angle_gamma   90.00
#
_symmetry.space_group_name_H-M   'P 1'
#
loop_
_entity.id
_entity.type
_entity.pdbx_description
1 polymer ?
#
loop_
_entity_poly.entity_id
_entity_poly.type
_entity_poly.pdbx_seq_one_letter_code
_entity_poly.pdbx_strand_id
1 'polypeptide(L)'
;MSNQKPKQTYSGGELVAFHTSNSQRRPGNKNAVKRSHLYAVKSGAHSENRRTSRLSAKVWATLPWLEATDEPAVRAWAQAEILSTELYACLMNEGVVTADGRVTGLLAEWRRTKELQLRLERELGMTPASRASLGVDVARGRAIDLAAEITEARQTGGK
;
A
#
# COMPACT_ATOMS: atom_id res chain seq x y z
N MET A 1 28.06 15.86 -63.55
CA MET A 1 27.52 15.12 -62.40
C MET A 1 26.22 15.80 -62.00
N SER A 2 25.10 15.16 -62.36
CA SER A 2 23.76 15.75 -62.39
C SER A 2 23.10 15.67 -61.01
N ASN A 3 22.76 16.83 -60.43
CA ASN A 3 21.98 16.95 -59.20
C ASN A 3 20.50 16.68 -59.51
N GLN A 4 20.11 15.40 -59.46
CA GLN A 4 18.69 15.03 -59.49
C GLN A 4 18.11 15.16 -58.08
N LYS A 5 17.19 16.10 -57.92
CA LYS A 5 16.29 16.20 -56.76
C LYS A 5 15.45 14.91 -56.67
N PRO A 6 15.27 14.32 -55.47
CA PRO A 6 14.38 13.18 -55.32
C PRO A 6 12.92 13.60 -55.57
N LYS A 7 12.23 12.78 -56.37
CA LYS A 7 10.83 12.94 -56.77
C LYS A 7 9.90 12.70 -55.58
N GLN A 8 8.93 13.59 -55.40
CA GLN A 8 7.78 13.38 -54.52
C GLN A 8 6.96 12.19 -55.04
N THR A 9 6.82 11.14 -54.23
CA THR A 9 5.85 10.07 -54.45
C THR A 9 4.72 10.24 -53.45
N TYR A 10 3.54 10.61 -53.94
CA TYR A 10 2.32 10.69 -53.16
C TYR A 10 1.64 9.32 -53.08
N SER A 11 1.58 8.73 -51.90
CA SER A 11 0.40 7.95 -51.47
C SER A 11 0.17 8.20 -49.98
N GLY A 12 -0.76 9.13 -49.71
CA GLY A 12 -1.51 9.22 -48.46
C GLY A 12 -0.74 9.21 -47.14
N GLY A 13 -0.12 10.35 -46.80
CA GLY A 13 0.08 10.79 -45.42
C GLY A 13 0.95 9.90 -44.53
N GLU A 14 2.27 10.05 -44.62
CA GLU A 14 3.17 9.63 -43.54
C GLU A 14 2.82 10.36 -42.23
N LEU A 15 2.82 9.62 -41.12
CA LEU A 15 3.24 10.19 -39.84
C LEU A 15 4.26 9.25 -39.16
N VAL A 16 5.53 9.48 -39.49
CA VAL A 16 6.63 9.29 -38.54
C VAL A 16 6.37 10.25 -37.38
N ALA A 17 5.83 9.73 -36.28
CA ALA A 17 5.58 10.53 -35.08
C ALA A 17 6.88 10.72 -34.28
N PHE A 18 7.62 11.77 -34.65
CA PHE A 18 8.50 12.50 -33.74
C PHE A 18 7.74 12.77 -32.43
N HIS A 19 8.18 12.17 -31.32
CA HIS A 19 7.70 12.53 -29.98
C HIS A 19 8.18 13.94 -29.63
N THR A 20 7.43 14.94 -30.10
CA THR A 20 7.57 16.34 -29.71
C THR A 20 6.60 16.65 -28.57
N SER A 21 6.96 17.62 -27.74
CA SER A 21 6.28 18.15 -26.55
C SER A 21 4.85 18.66 -26.75
N ASN A 22 4.25 18.45 -27.93
CA ASN A 22 2.93 18.92 -28.32
C ASN A 22 1.79 17.89 -28.09
N SER A 23 2.09 16.70 -27.56
CA SER A 23 1.08 15.65 -27.32
C SER A 23 0.07 15.97 -26.19
N GLN A 24 0.26 17.07 -25.45
CA GLN A 24 -0.60 17.45 -24.32
C GLN A 24 -1.85 18.28 -24.69
N ARG A 25 -2.08 18.62 -25.95
CA ARG A 25 -3.24 19.45 -26.36
C ARG A 25 -4.23 18.68 -27.24
N ARG A 26 -4.86 17.64 -26.67
CA ARG A 26 -6.10 17.10 -27.26
C ARG A 26 -7.31 17.94 -26.82
N PRO A 27 -8.10 18.52 -27.74
CA PRO A 27 -9.36 19.15 -27.40
C PRO A 27 -10.36 18.06 -26.99
N GLY A 28 -10.89 18.15 -25.77
CA GLY A 28 -11.73 17.11 -25.16
C GLY A 28 -11.35 16.74 -23.72
N ASN A 29 -10.21 17.23 -23.21
CA ASN A 29 -9.87 17.06 -21.81
C ASN A 29 -10.69 18.00 -20.91
N LYS A 30 -11.86 17.55 -20.47
CA LYS A 30 -12.72 18.26 -19.51
C LYS A 30 -12.06 18.47 -18.13
N ASN A 31 -10.90 17.87 -17.87
CA ASN A 31 -10.14 18.07 -16.63
C ASN A 31 -9.15 19.25 -16.72
N ALA A 32 -9.00 19.88 -17.89
CA ALA A 32 -8.02 20.95 -18.09
C ALA A 32 -8.50 22.33 -17.62
N VAL A 33 -9.79 22.53 -17.35
CA VAL A 33 -10.33 23.84 -16.96
C VAL A 33 -11.34 23.70 -15.84
N LYS A 34 -10.86 23.88 -14.60
CA LYS A 34 -11.51 24.61 -13.48
C LYS A 34 -10.59 24.54 -12.26
N ARG A 35 -9.42 25.18 -12.34
CA ARG A 35 -8.66 25.56 -11.14
C ARG A 35 -9.35 26.78 -10.56
N SER A 36 -10.38 26.57 -9.73
CA SER A 36 -10.86 27.61 -8.83
C SER A 36 -9.75 27.91 -7.83
N HIS A 37 -9.31 29.16 -7.79
CA HIS A 37 -8.17 29.68 -7.03
C HIS A 37 -8.28 29.57 -5.49
N LEU A 38 -9.23 28.79 -4.98
CA LEU A 38 -9.41 28.47 -3.55
C LEU A 38 -9.00 27.03 -3.18
N TYR A 39 -8.72 26.17 -4.17
CA TYR A 39 -8.29 24.78 -3.95
C TYR A 39 -6.95 24.45 -4.60
N ALA A 40 -6.07 25.45 -4.73
CA ALA A 40 -4.65 25.18 -4.90
C ALA A 40 -4.06 24.76 -3.53
N VAL A 41 -4.55 23.65 -2.98
CA VAL A 41 -3.84 22.97 -1.89
C VAL A 41 -2.47 22.65 -2.47
N LYS A 42 -1.44 23.29 -1.93
CA LYS A 42 -0.05 23.01 -2.26
C LYS A 42 0.10 21.49 -2.37
N SER A 43 0.61 21.03 -3.51
CA SER A 43 1.08 19.66 -3.72
C SER A 43 2.21 19.37 -2.71
N GLY A 44 1.85 19.11 -1.46
CA GLY A 44 2.78 19.05 -0.33
C GLY A 44 2.25 18.29 0.89
N ALA A 45 1.06 17.70 0.81
CA ALA A 45 0.53 16.82 1.86
C ALA A 45 -0.49 15.84 1.27
N HIS A 46 -0.08 15.03 0.29
CA HIS A 46 -0.72 13.71 0.17
C HIS A 46 -0.16 12.85 1.31
N SER A 47 -0.71 13.04 2.51
CA SER A 47 -0.36 12.32 3.74
C SER A 47 -0.64 10.82 3.67
N GLU A 48 -1.27 10.36 2.59
CA GLU A 48 -1.51 8.94 2.33
C GLU A 48 -0.44 8.39 1.39
N ASN A 49 0.58 7.78 2.00
CA ASN A 49 1.51 6.94 1.28
C ASN A 49 0.75 5.75 0.68
N ARG A 50 0.65 5.67 -0.65
CA ARG A 50 -0.06 4.59 -1.37
C ARG A 50 0.41 3.19 -0.96
N ARG A 51 1.68 3.04 -0.56
CA ARG A 51 2.20 1.76 -0.05
C ARG A 51 1.55 1.40 1.27
N THR A 52 1.41 2.36 2.18
CA THR A 52 0.72 2.18 3.47
C THR A 52 -0.72 1.77 3.24
N SER A 53 -1.49 2.51 2.44
CA SER A 53 -2.90 2.20 2.18
C SER A 53 -3.09 0.81 1.58
N ARG A 54 -2.21 0.40 0.66
CA ARG A 54 -2.23 -0.96 0.08
C ARG A 54 -1.94 -2.03 1.12
N LEU A 55 -0.99 -1.79 2.01
CA LEU A 55 -0.62 -2.75 3.04
C LEU A 55 -1.73 -2.86 4.10
N SER A 56 -2.27 -1.74 4.57
CA SER A 56 -3.44 -1.69 5.45
C SER A 56 -4.63 -2.43 4.84
N ALA A 57 -4.93 -2.23 3.55
CA ALA A 57 -6.01 -2.95 2.88
C ALA A 57 -5.81 -4.48 2.87
N LYS A 58 -4.56 -4.95 2.73
CA LYS A 58 -4.26 -6.40 2.84
C LYS A 58 -4.46 -6.92 4.26
N VAL A 59 -4.08 -6.15 5.27
CA VAL A 59 -4.30 -6.48 6.69
C VAL A 59 -5.79 -6.67 6.95
N TRP A 60 -6.60 -5.68 6.54
CA TRP A 60 -8.05 -5.73 6.64
C TRP A 60 -8.68 -6.94 5.93
N ALA A 61 -8.16 -7.31 4.76
CA ALA A 61 -8.63 -8.49 4.03
C ALA A 61 -8.25 -9.81 4.74
N THR A 62 -7.17 -9.83 5.51
CA THR A 62 -6.62 -11.04 6.14
C THR A 62 -7.14 -11.25 7.56
N LEU A 63 -7.42 -10.17 8.29
CA LEU A 63 -7.79 -10.19 9.71
C LEU A 63 -9.24 -9.71 9.87
N PRO A 64 -10.23 -10.60 9.71
CA PRO A 64 -11.65 -10.23 9.71
C PRO A 64 -12.20 -9.85 11.09
N TRP A 65 -11.43 -10.04 12.15
CA TRP A 65 -11.80 -9.68 13.52
C TRP A 65 -11.47 -8.22 13.88
N LEU A 66 -10.77 -7.49 12.99
CA LEU A 66 -10.48 -6.09 13.23
C LEU A 66 -11.75 -5.24 13.10
N GLU A 67 -11.83 -4.21 13.92
CA GLU A 67 -12.92 -3.23 13.93
C GLU A 67 -12.41 -1.86 13.49
N ALA A 68 -13.29 -0.98 13.01
CA ALA A 68 -12.91 0.35 12.50
C ALA A 68 -12.10 1.19 13.51
N THR A 69 -12.22 0.90 14.81
CA THR A 69 -11.40 1.46 15.89
C THR A 69 -9.92 1.13 15.79
N ASP A 70 -9.56 0.04 15.13
CA ASP A 70 -8.18 -0.45 14.95
C ASP A 70 -7.45 0.23 13.78
N GLU A 71 -8.16 1.02 12.95
CA GLU A 71 -7.60 1.70 11.78
C GLU A 71 -6.31 2.49 12.09
N PRO A 72 -6.19 3.26 13.20
CA PRO A 72 -4.95 3.93 13.55
C PRO A 72 -3.78 2.96 13.82
N ALA A 73 -4.06 1.84 14.49
CA ALA A 73 -3.06 0.83 14.83
C ALA A 73 -2.60 0.05 13.58
N VAL A 74 -3.54 -0.33 12.70
CA VAL A 74 -3.24 -0.97 11.41
C VAL A 74 -2.39 -0.04 10.53
N ARG A 75 -2.73 1.24 10.48
CA ARG A 75 -1.96 2.24 9.73
C ARG A 75 -0.56 2.42 10.30
N ALA A 76 -0.43 2.52 11.62
CA ALA A 76 0.87 2.64 12.28
C ALA A 76 1.75 1.41 12.01
N TRP A 77 1.18 0.20 12.07
CA TRP A 77 1.91 -1.04 11.74
C TRP A 77 2.38 -1.03 10.28
N ALA A 78 1.50 -0.65 9.34
CA ALA A 78 1.86 -0.59 7.93
C ALA A 78 2.96 0.44 7.63
N GLN A 79 2.98 1.58 8.34
CA GLN A 79 4.05 2.56 8.24
C GLN A 79 5.36 2.01 8.80
N ALA A 80 5.32 1.35 9.96
CA ALA A 80 6.50 0.72 10.55
C ALA A 80 7.09 -0.37 9.64
N GLU A 81 6.27 -1.14 8.93
CA GLU A 81 6.71 -2.15 7.95
C GLU A 81 7.46 -1.56 6.75
N ILE A 82 6.93 -0.49 6.19
CA ILE A 82 7.61 0.21 5.09
C ILE A 82 8.94 0.80 5.58
N LEU A 83 8.93 1.48 6.73
CA LEU A 83 10.12 2.09 7.31
C LEU A 83 11.18 1.02 7.64
N SER A 84 10.79 -0.09 8.26
CA SER A 84 11.70 -1.21 8.55
C SER A 84 12.34 -1.77 7.28
N THR A 85 11.60 -1.83 6.18
CA THR A 85 12.11 -2.35 4.91
C THR A 85 13.16 -1.41 4.33
N GLU A 86 12.92 -0.10 4.39
CA GLU A 86 13.86 0.93 3.92
C GLU A 86 15.13 0.97 4.80
N LEU A 87 14.97 0.93 6.13
CA LEU A 87 16.09 0.84 7.07
C LEU A 87 16.96 -0.40 6.84
N TYR A 88 16.32 -1.55 6.58
CA TYR A 88 17.04 -2.79 6.28
C TYR A 88 17.81 -2.69 4.96
N ALA A 89 17.22 -2.10 3.92
CA ALA A 89 17.90 -1.87 2.65
C ALA A 89 19.13 -0.96 2.82
N CYS A 90 19.01 0.11 3.61
CA CYS A 90 20.15 0.96 3.97
C CYS A 90 21.23 0.18 4.73
N LEU A 91 20.86 -0.67 5.70
CA LEU A 91 21.81 -1.51 6.43
C LEU A 91 22.57 -2.49 5.54
N MET A 92 21.92 -3.04 4.51
CA MET A 92 22.58 -3.94 3.56
C MET A 92 23.56 -3.21 2.65
N ASN A 93 23.32 -1.92 2.36
CA ASN A 93 24.19 -1.11 1.51
C ASN A 93 25.38 -0.51 2.29
N GLU A 94 25.14 -0.01 3.50
CA GLU A 94 26.15 0.67 4.32
C GLU A 94 26.94 -0.28 5.23
N GLY A 95 26.38 -1.46 5.51
CA GLY A 95 26.94 -2.41 6.45
C GLY A 95 26.56 -2.11 7.91
N VAL A 96 26.89 -3.06 8.78
CA VAL A 96 26.50 -3.04 10.21
C VAL A 96 27.54 -2.32 11.07
N VAL A 97 28.77 -2.22 10.58
CA VAL A 97 29.92 -1.67 11.30
C VAL A 97 30.50 -0.52 10.50
N THR A 98 30.71 0.63 11.16
CA THR A 98 31.37 1.78 10.55
C THR A 98 32.86 1.52 10.35
N ALA A 99 33.53 2.38 9.57
CA ALA A 99 34.98 2.30 9.38
C ALA A 99 35.78 2.31 10.71
N ASP A 100 35.24 2.95 11.75
CA ASP A 100 35.84 3.01 13.10
C ASP A 100 35.60 1.76 13.96
N GLY A 101 34.99 0.70 13.40
CA GLY A 101 34.68 -0.54 14.12
C GLY A 101 33.47 -0.45 15.05
N ARG A 102 32.68 0.62 15.00
CA ARG A 102 31.48 0.80 15.84
C ARG A 102 30.22 0.31 15.11
N VAL A 103 29.26 -0.22 15.87
CA VAL A 103 27.96 -0.59 15.32
C VAL A 103 27.20 0.66 14.88
N THR A 104 26.60 0.62 13.69
CA THR A 104 25.84 1.76 13.15
C THR A 104 24.60 2.05 13.99
N GLY A 105 24.29 3.35 14.19
CA GLY A 105 23.04 3.76 14.84
C GLY A 105 21.79 3.27 14.08
N LEU A 106 21.93 3.07 12.76
CA LEU A 106 20.90 2.52 11.89
C LEU A 106 20.45 1.11 12.33
N LEU A 107 21.37 0.28 12.84
CA LEU A 107 21.01 -1.05 13.36
C LEU A 107 20.11 -0.94 14.58
N ALA A 108 20.42 0.01 15.47
CA ALA A 108 19.61 0.26 16.67
C ALA A 108 18.20 0.75 16.29
N GLU A 109 18.09 1.67 15.34
CA GLU A 109 16.79 2.15 14.84
C GLU A 109 15.97 1.07 14.14
N TRP A 110 16.63 0.19 13.38
CA TRP A 110 15.96 -0.95 12.77
C TRP A 110 15.42 -1.93 13.83
N ARG A 111 16.21 -2.25 14.86
CA ARG A 111 15.77 -3.09 15.99
C ARG A 111 14.59 -2.48 16.74
N ARG A 112 14.65 -1.18 17.04
CA ARG A 112 13.53 -0.44 17.67
C ARG A 112 12.26 -0.49 16.81
N THR A 113 12.40 -0.35 15.49
CA THR A 113 11.26 -0.48 14.57
C THR A 113 10.67 -1.89 14.62
N LYS A 114 11.50 -2.94 14.65
CA LYS A 114 11.03 -4.33 14.77
C LYS A 114 10.31 -4.60 16.10
N GLU A 115 10.79 -4.03 17.20
CA GLU A 115 10.11 -4.13 18.50
C GLU A 115 8.74 -3.44 18.49
N LEU A 116 8.65 -2.25 17.86
CA LEU A 116 7.38 -1.55 17.68
C LEU A 116 6.39 -2.36 16.84
N GLN A 117 6.85 -2.96 15.75
CA GLN A 117 6.02 -3.84 14.93
C GLN A 117 5.47 -5.00 15.74
N LEU A 118 6.33 -5.72 16.47
CA LEU A 118 5.92 -6.86 17.29
C LEU A 118 4.90 -6.45 18.36
N ARG A 119 5.04 -5.25 18.95
CA ARG A 119 4.03 -4.72 19.89
C ARG A 119 2.69 -4.53 19.17
N LEU A 120 2.67 -3.84 18.03
CA LEU A 120 1.43 -3.62 17.27
C LEU A 120 0.80 -4.92 16.78
N GLU A 121 1.60 -5.91 16.37
CA GLU A 121 1.14 -7.24 15.99
C GLU A 121 0.46 -8.00 17.12
N ARG A 122 0.93 -7.81 18.36
CA ARG A 122 0.29 -8.37 19.55
C ARG A 122 -1.06 -7.71 19.78
N GLU A 123 -1.13 -6.39 19.78
CA GLU A 123 -2.39 -5.64 19.96
C GLU A 123 -3.44 -5.98 18.89
N LEU A 124 -3.02 -6.10 17.62
CA LEU A 124 -3.90 -6.40 16.49
C LEU A 124 -4.29 -7.89 16.35
N GLY A 125 -3.81 -8.77 17.24
CA GLY A 125 -4.08 -10.20 17.14
C GLY A 125 -3.43 -10.87 15.91
N MET A 126 -2.31 -10.35 15.41
CA MET A 126 -1.62 -10.94 14.24
C MET A 126 -0.87 -12.23 14.59
N THR A 127 -0.42 -12.38 15.84
CA THR A 127 0.30 -13.56 16.31
C THR A 127 -0.65 -14.63 16.87
N PRO A 128 -0.34 -15.93 16.79
CA PRO A 128 -1.18 -16.97 17.38
C PRO A 128 -1.39 -16.79 18.89
N ALA A 129 -0.33 -16.44 19.61
CA ALA A 129 -0.40 -16.19 21.05
C ALA A 129 -1.33 -15.00 21.39
N SER A 130 -1.25 -13.91 20.62
CA SER A 130 -2.15 -12.77 20.83
C SER A 130 -3.59 -13.04 20.43
N ARG A 131 -3.84 -13.84 19.39
CA ARG A 131 -5.21 -14.29 19.07
C ARG A 131 -5.84 -15.10 20.19
N ALA A 132 -5.07 -16.03 20.77
CA ALA A 132 -5.52 -16.83 21.89
C ALA A 132 -5.84 -15.95 23.11
N SER A 133 -4.98 -14.97 23.44
CA SER A 133 -5.22 -14.06 24.57
C SER A 133 -6.41 -13.13 24.35
N LEU A 134 -6.64 -12.69 23.11
CA LEU A 134 -7.77 -11.83 22.74
C LEU A 134 -9.09 -12.62 22.58
N GLY A 135 -9.05 -13.95 22.68
CA GLY A 135 -10.23 -14.80 22.49
C GLY A 135 -10.77 -14.80 21.05
N VAL A 136 -10.00 -14.32 20.07
CA VAL A 136 -10.41 -14.22 18.66
C VAL A 136 -10.74 -15.60 18.10
N ASP A 137 -9.92 -16.61 18.40
CA ASP A 137 -10.12 -17.98 17.92
C ASP A 137 -11.37 -18.62 18.56
N VAL A 138 -11.69 -18.27 19.81
CA VAL A 138 -12.88 -18.75 20.53
C VAL A 138 -14.15 -18.09 20.00
N ALA A 139 -14.11 -16.77 19.76
CA ALA A 139 -15.23 -16.04 19.17
C ALA A 139 -15.59 -16.57 17.78
N ARG A 140 -14.58 -16.91 16.98
CA ARG A 140 -14.78 -17.49 15.64
C ARG A 140 -15.35 -18.90 15.70
N GLY A 141 -14.86 -19.74 16.60
CA GLY A 141 -15.41 -21.09 16.83
C GLY A 141 -16.90 -21.03 17.21
N ARG A 142 -17.26 -20.19 18.17
CA ARG A 142 -18.66 -19.98 18.58
C ARG A 142 -19.55 -19.47 17.45
N ALA A 143 -19.04 -18.59 16.58
CA ALA A 143 -19.80 -18.09 15.44
C ALA A 143 -20.12 -19.18 14.40
N ILE A 144 -19.20 -20.13 14.20
CA ILE A 144 -19.42 -21.28 13.31
C ILE A 144 -20.47 -22.22 13.91
N ASP A 145 -20.37 -22.51 15.20
CA ASP A 145 -21.33 -23.39 15.89
C ASP A 145 -22.74 -22.81 15.88
N LEU A 146 -22.89 -21.51 16.13
CA LEU A 146 -24.18 -20.82 16.09
C LEU A 146 -24.81 -20.82 14.69
N ALA A 147 -23.99 -20.68 13.64
CA ALA A 147 -24.45 -20.75 12.26
C ALA A 147 -24.94 -22.17 11.89
N ALA A 148 -24.28 -23.21 12.41
CA ALA A 148 -24.71 -24.60 12.25
C ALA A 148 -26.06 -24.85 12.95
N GLU A 149 -26.20 -24.40 14.20
CA GLU A 149 -27.43 -24.56 14.99
C GLU A 149 -28.65 -23.85 14.36
N ILE A 150 -28.47 -22.64 13.83
CA ILE A 150 -29.53 -21.91 13.11
C ILE A 150 -29.94 -22.64 11.82
N THR A 151 -29.00 -23.30 11.15
CA THR A 151 -29.26 -24.06 9.93
C THR A 151 -30.07 -25.32 10.24
N GLU A 152 -29.71 -26.03 11.30
CA GLU A 152 -30.45 -27.21 11.78
C GLU A 152 -31.88 -26.83 12.21
N ALA A 153 -32.04 -25.77 13.01
CA ALA A 153 -33.34 -25.29 13.45
C ALA A 153 -34.30 -24.93 12.30
N ARG A 154 -33.77 -24.35 11.21
CA ARG A 154 -34.55 -24.03 10.00
C ARG A 154 -35.00 -25.27 9.23
N GLN A 155 -34.23 -26.35 9.25
CA GLN A 155 -34.58 -27.60 8.57
C GLN A 155 -35.63 -28.40 9.34
N THR A 156 -35.62 -28.32 10.69
CA THR A 156 -36.58 -29.03 11.54
C THR A 156 -37.91 -28.30 11.71
N GLY A 157 -37.94 -26.96 11.64
CA GLY A 157 -39.15 -26.15 11.81
C GLY A 157 -40.06 -26.01 10.58
N GLY A 158 -39.72 -26.65 9.46
CA GLY A 158 -40.44 -26.57 8.19
C GLY A 158 -41.31 -27.78 7.84
N LYS A 159 -41.62 -28.65 8.81
CA LYS A 159 -42.52 -29.80 8.64
C LYS A 159 -43.82 -29.59 9.39
#